data_AF-A0A6N6N6C1-F1
#
_entry.id   AF-A0A6N6N6C1-F1
#
_cell.length_a   1.000
_cell.length_b   1.000
_cell.length_c   1.000
_cell.angle_alpha   90.00
_cell.angle_beta   90.00
_cell.angle_gamma   90.00
#
_symmetry.space_group_name_H-M   'P 1'
#
loop_
_entity.id
_entity.type
_entity.pdbx_description
1 polymer ?
#
loop_
_entity_poly.entity_id
_entity_poly.type
_entity_poly.pdbx_seq_one_letter_code
_entity_poly.pdbx_strand_id
1 'polypeptide(L)'
;MMTLEGTHGTTVTRYRQIAETGFQMPDRPGRGGTGVYFWKSSLHSNELAQGWYNQCYSEGRYRRDENQNGVIIFASMTLDETEFFNLEDDDTKVKVYKLAQAKGVNTGGRLAALYDFFIKTVEEKANVAFKVIGKAINPPKPEFLPTYNTMILGFPYCYIVKDIDLISIKNKEWC
;
A
#
# COMPACT_ATOMS: atom_id res chain seq x y z
N MET A 1 13.34 1.40 16.96
CA MET A 1 12.03 2.09 16.83
C MET A 1 12.11 3.11 15.71
N MET A 2 11.20 3.00 14.73
CA MET A 2 11.09 3.91 13.60
C MET A 2 9.64 4.38 13.44
N THR A 3 9.45 5.56 12.86
CA THR A 3 8.13 6.10 12.49
C THR A 3 8.07 6.26 10.97
N LEU A 4 7.04 5.67 10.37
CA LEU A 4 6.69 5.80 8.97
C LEU A 4 5.50 6.75 8.84
N GLU A 5 5.42 7.48 7.74
CA GLU A 5 4.30 8.38 7.46
C GLU A 5 3.83 8.19 6.02
N GLY A 6 2.52 8.25 5.80
CA GLY A 6 1.97 8.13 4.47
C GLY A 6 0.52 8.54 4.33
N THR A 7 0.04 8.51 3.10
CA THR A 7 -1.31 8.96 2.72
C THR A 7 -2.14 7.83 2.11
N HIS A 8 -3.44 7.86 2.36
CA HIS A 8 -4.41 6.89 1.84
C HIS A 8 -5.64 7.61 1.28
N GLY A 9 -5.94 7.40 0.00
CA GLY A 9 -7.13 7.98 -0.65
C GLY A 9 -8.33 7.04 -0.61
N THR A 10 -9.47 7.54 -0.13
CA THR A 10 -10.71 6.78 0.04
C THR A 10 -11.94 7.70 -0.04
N THR A 11 -13.14 7.20 0.26
CA THR A 11 -14.38 7.99 0.31
C THR A 11 -14.69 8.52 1.71
N VAL A 12 -15.60 9.50 1.81
CA VAL A 12 -16.13 9.98 3.11
C VAL A 12 -16.77 8.85 3.90
N THR A 13 -17.57 7.99 3.26
CA THR A 13 -18.20 6.84 3.94
C THR A 13 -17.15 5.92 4.56
N ARG A 14 -16.11 5.55 3.80
CA ARG A 14 -15.05 4.67 4.30
C ARG A 14 -14.19 5.35 5.36
N TYR A 15 -13.90 6.65 5.21
CA TYR A 15 -13.20 7.40 6.24
C TYR A 15 -13.96 7.39 7.57
N ARG A 16 -15.29 7.61 7.55
CA ARG A 16 -16.11 7.55 8.78
C ARG A 16 -16.03 6.18 9.44
N GLN A 17 -16.17 5.11 8.68
CA GLN A 17 -15.99 3.75 9.17
C GLN A 17 -14.59 3.55 9.78
N ILE A 18 -13.54 3.98 9.08
CA ILE A 18 -12.15 3.90 9.56
C ILE A 18 -11.97 4.70 10.87
N ALA A 19 -12.60 5.87 10.98
CA ALA A 19 -12.53 6.69 12.19
C ALA A 19 -13.25 6.03 13.39
N GLU A 20 -14.29 5.25 13.14
CA GLU A 20 -15.06 4.55 14.17
C GLU A 20 -14.44 3.21 14.58
N THR A 21 -13.96 2.42 13.60
CA THR A 21 -13.53 1.02 13.80
C THR A 21 -12.04 0.79 13.63
N GLY A 22 -11.27 1.84 13.30
CA GLY A 22 -9.92 1.68 12.76
C GLY A 22 -9.93 1.12 11.34
N PHE A 23 -8.73 1.04 10.75
CA PHE A 23 -8.56 0.34 9.48
C PHE A 23 -8.88 -1.15 9.63
N GLN A 24 -9.35 -1.77 8.55
CA GLN A 24 -9.63 -3.20 8.51
C GLN A 24 -8.72 -3.85 7.47
N MET A 25 -8.32 -5.10 7.74
CA MET A 25 -7.56 -5.87 6.77
C MET A 25 -8.42 -6.18 5.54
N PRO A 26 -7.89 -6.00 4.31
CA PRO A 26 -8.67 -6.24 3.11
C PRO A 26 -8.87 -7.74 2.85
N ASP A 27 -10.06 -8.13 2.39
CA ASP A 27 -10.37 -9.51 1.99
C ASP A 27 -9.61 -9.98 0.75
N ARG A 28 -9.00 -9.05 0.00
CA ARG A 28 -8.29 -9.33 -1.25
C ARG A 28 -6.91 -8.68 -1.26
N PRO A 29 -5.88 -9.39 -1.77
CA PRO A 29 -4.55 -8.83 -1.87
C PRO A 29 -4.48 -7.70 -2.90
N GLY A 30 -3.62 -6.72 -2.61
CA GLY A 30 -3.22 -5.68 -3.56
C GLY A 30 -2.02 -6.07 -4.40
N ARG A 31 -1.41 -5.10 -5.10
CA ARG A 31 -0.29 -5.34 -6.04
C ARG A 31 0.99 -5.85 -5.35
N GLY A 32 1.20 -5.49 -4.09
CA GLY A 32 2.38 -5.88 -3.31
C GLY A 32 2.10 -6.91 -2.22
N GLY A 33 0.92 -7.54 -2.23
CA GLY A 33 0.48 -8.47 -1.18
C GLY A 33 -0.73 -7.97 -0.40
N THR A 34 -1.07 -8.68 0.67
CA THR A 34 -2.22 -8.38 1.54
C THR A 34 -1.85 -7.34 2.60
N GLY A 35 -2.62 -6.26 2.72
CA GLY A 35 -2.43 -5.22 3.72
C GLY A 35 -3.10 -3.90 3.36
N VAL A 36 -3.04 -2.93 4.28
CA VAL A 36 -3.52 -1.56 4.07
C VAL A 36 -2.42 -0.72 3.44
N TYR A 37 -2.73 -0.03 2.34
CA TYR A 37 -1.73 0.66 1.53
C TYR A 37 -1.68 2.15 1.86
N PHE A 38 -0.48 2.67 2.09
CA PHE A 38 -0.20 4.10 2.22
C PHE A 38 0.90 4.49 1.24
N TRP A 39 0.72 5.58 0.51
CA TRP A 39 1.82 6.19 -0.23
C TRP A 39 2.82 6.78 0.75
N LYS A 40 4.11 6.48 0.60
CA LYS A 40 5.15 7.05 1.47
C LYS A 40 5.11 8.57 1.39
N SER A 41 5.13 9.23 2.55
CA SER A 41 5.14 10.69 2.66
C SER A 41 6.26 11.28 1.79
N SER A 42 5.86 12.15 0.87
CA SER A 42 6.72 12.80 -0.13
C SER A 42 5.97 13.98 -0.74
N LEU A 43 6.64 14.75 -1.61
CA LEU A 43 6.01 15.86 -2.32
C LEU A 43 4.77 15.44 -3.14
N HIS A 44 4.70 14.18 -3.57
CA HIS A 44 3.63 13.66 -4.42
C HIS A 44 2.62 12.78 -3.69
N SER A 45 2.77 12.52 -2.39
CA SER A 45 1.92 11.55 -1.67
C SER A 45 0.44 11.92 -1.69
N ASN A 46 0.12 13.22 -1.63
CA ASN A 46 -1.27 13.68 -1.66
C ASN A 46 -1.89 13.48 -3.05
N GLU A 47 -1.16 13.86 -4.11
CA GLU A 47 -1.60 13.69 -5.50
C GLU A 47 -1.75 12.19 -5.85
N LEU A 48 -0.85 11.34 -5.34
CA LEU A 48 -0.94 9.89 -5.47
C LEU A 48 -2.18 9.32 -4.78
N ALA A 49 -2.49 9.78 -3.56
CA ALA A 49 -3.69 9.37 -2.84
C ALA A 49 -4.97 9.82 -3.56
N GLN A 50 -5.02 11.09 -4.00
CA GLN A 50 -6.14 11.64 -4.75
C GLN A 50 -6.34 10.93 -6.09
N GLY A 51 -5.26 10.74 -6.86
CA GLY A 51 -5.30 10.03 -8.14
C GLY A 51 -5.76 8.58 -7.99
N TRP A 52 -5.36 7.92 -6.90
CA TRP A 52 -5.85 6.56 -6.59
C TRP A 52 -7.34 6.55 -6.28
N TYR A 53 -7.82 7.50 -5.47
CA TYR A 53 -9.24 7.68 -5.21
C TYR A 53 -10.01 7.92 -6.51
N ASN A 54 -9.58 8.87 -7.35
CA ASN A 54 -10.21 9.20 -8.63
C ASN A 54 -10.30 7.98 -9.56
N GLN A 55 -9.22 7.21 -9.64
CA GLN A 55 -9.21 5.97 -10.42
C GLN A 55 -10.24 4.97 -9.88
N CYS A 56 -10.24 4.72 -8.57
CA CYS A 56 -11.18 3.78 -7.94
C CYS A 56 -12.64 4.21 -8.10
N TYR A 57 -12.90 5.51 -8.00
CA TYR A 57 -14.20 6.12 -8.22
C TYR A 57 -14.67 5.89 -9.67
N SER A 58 -13.81 6.21 -10.66
CA SER A 58 -14.11 5.99 -12.08
C SER A 58 -14.31 4.51 -12.42
N GLU A 59 -13.60 3.60 -11.77
CA GLU A 59 -13.77 2.15 -11.92
C GLU A 59 -15.02 1.60 -11.20
N GLY A 60 -15.77 2.46 -10.51
CA GLY A 60 -17.01 2.10 -9.83
C GLY A 60 -16.82 1.34 -8.52
N ARG A 61 -15.61 1.35 -7.93
CA ARG A 61 -15.29 0.62 -6.69
C ARG A 61 -16.03 1.17 -5.45
N TYR A 62 -16.53 2.40 -5.56
CA TYR A 62 -17.23 3.11 -4.49
C TYR A 62 -18.74 3.25 -4.74
N ARG A 63 -19.31 2.56 -5.74
CA ARG A 63 -20.74 2.70 -6.11
C ARG A 63 -21.74 2.41 -4.99
N ARG A 64 -21.31 1.68 -3.95
CA ARG A 64 -22.13 1.30 -2.79
C ARG A 64 -21.91 2.20 -1.58
N ASP A 65 -20.93 3.11 -1.65
CA ASP A 65 -20.66 4.05 -0.57
C ASP A 65 -21.73 5.15 -0.60
N GLU A 66 -22.31 5.47 0.55
CA GLU A 66 -23.38 6.47 0.71
C GLU A 66 -22.93 7.86 0.27
N ASN A 67 -21.70 8.24 0.65
CA ASN A 67 -21.04 9.47 0.26
C ASN A 67 -19.72 9.13 -0.40
N GLN A 68 -19.70 9.30 -1.73
CA GLN A 68 -18.56 8.94 -2.57
C GLN A 68 -17.51 10.05 -2.70
N ASN A 69 -17.67 11.22 -2.05
CA ASN A 69 -16.69 12.30 -2.10
C ASN A 69 -15.33 11.83 -1.56
N GLY A 70 -14.25 12.44 -2.06
CA GLY A 70 -12.89 12.02 -1.77
C GLY A 70 -12.39 12.47 -0.40
N VAL A 71 -11.59 11.61 0.21
CA VAL A 71 -10.83 11.89 1.44
C VAL A 71 -9.43 11.35 1.30
N ILE A 72 -8.45 12.18 1.64
CA ILE A 72 -7.06 11.77 1.86
C ILE A 72 -6.85 11.66 3.36
N ILE A 73 -6.46 10.48 3.83
CA ILE A 73 -6.09 10.21 5.23
C ILE A 73 -4.58 10.29 5.35
N PHE A 74 -4.08 11.06 6.32
CA PHE A 74 -2.68 11.10 6.70
C PHE A 74 -2.48 10.23 7.92
N ALA A 75 -1.55 9.28 7.86
CA ALA A 75 -1.31 8.34 8.95
C ALA A 75 0.18 8.19 9.25
N SER A 76 0.47 7.83 10.50
CA SER A 76 1.78 7.37 10.94
C SER A 76 1.73 5.92 11.42
N MET A 77 2.82 5.19 11.26
CA MET A 77 3.02 3.84 11.79
C MET A 77 4.30 3.82 12.60
N THR A 78 4.24 3.41 13.87
CA THR A 78 5.43 3.27 14.72
C THR A 78 5.70 1.81 14.99
N LEU A 79 6.91 1.35 14.70
CA LEU A 79 7.29 -0.07 14.77
C LEU A 79 8.78 -0.23 15.07
N ASP A 80 9.19 -1.45 15.42
CA ASP A 80 10.62 -1.76 15.43
C ASP A 80 11.18 -1.85 14.01
N GLU A 81 12.47 -1.52 13.83
CA GLU A 81 13.12 -1.58 12.51
C GLU A 81 13.16 -3.01 11.96
N THR A 82 13.24 -4.01 12.84
CA THR A 82 13.20 -5.42 12.44
C THR A 82 11.83 -5.86 11.94
N GLU A 83 10.76 -5.14 12.27
CA GLU A 83 9.39 -5.42 11.84
C GLU A 83 9.05 -4.78 10.49
N PHE A 84 9.97 -3.98 9.94
CA PHE A 84 9.87 -3.41 8.59
C PHE A 84 10.63 -4.26 7.57
N PHE A 85 9.96 -4.65 6.49
CA PHE A 85 10.58 -5.42 5.41
C PHE A 85 10.55 -4.68 4.07
N ASN A 86 11.72 -4.36 3.53
CA ASN A 86 11.84 -3.66 2.26
C ASN A 86 11.93 -4.64 1.08
N LEU A 87 10.84 -4.77 0.32
CA LEU A 87 10.84 -5.58 -0.91
C LEU A 87 11.64 -4.95 -2.06
N GLU A 88 12.07 -3.70 -1.91
CA GLU A 88 12.85 -3.00 -2.93
C GLU A 88 14.36 -3.14 -2.79
N ASP A 89 14.82 -3.83 -1.75
CA ASP A 89 16.22 -4.24 -1.58
C ASP A 89 16.67 -5.20 -2.70
N ASP A 90 17.90 -5.03 -3.19
CA ASP A 90 18.39 -5.73 -4.38
C ASP A 90 18.49 -7.25 -4.16
N ASP A 91 19.01 -7.68 -3.01
CA ASP A 91 19.07 -9.10 -2.65
C ASP A 91 17.67 -9.70 -2.54
N THR A 92 16.75 -8.93 -1.97
CA THR A 92 15.35 -9.31 -1.84
C THR A 92 14.68 -9.47 -3.20
N LYS A 93 14.88 -8.53 -4.13
CA LYS A 93 14.39 -8.62 -5.52
C LYS A 93 14.90 -9.86 -6.22
N VAL A 94 16.19 -10.15 -6.11
CA VAL A 94 16.80 -11.34 -6.72
C VAL A 94 16.17 -12.62 -6.16
N LYS A 95 15.94 -12.70 -4.85
CA LYS A 95 15.29 -13.86 -4.21
C LYS A 95 13.84 -14.03 -4.68
N VAL A 96 13.06 -12.95 -4.73
CA VAL A 96 11.68 -12.98 -5.24
C VAL A 96 11.67 -13.41 -6.72
N TYR A 97 12.57 -12.87 -7.55
CA TYR A 97 12.66 -13.24 -8.96
C TYR A 97 12.97 -14.73 -9.16
N LYS A 98 13.96 -15.27 -8.45
CA LYS A 98 14.29 -16.71 -8.47
C LYS A 98 13.09 -17.56 -8.06
N LEU A 99 12.36 -17.15 -7.03
CA LEU A 99 11.15 -17.83 -6.59
C LEU A 99 10.03 -17.75 -7.64
N ALA A 100 9.86 -16.59 -8.30
CA ALA A 100 8.90 -16.40 -9.38
C ALA A 100 9.19 -17.36 -10.55
N GLN A 101 10.46 -17.47 -10.96
CA GLN A 101 10.90 -18.41 -11.99
C GLN A 101 10.62 -19.86 -11.59
N ALA A 102 10.99 -20.26 -10.37
CA ALA A 102 10.77 -21.62 -9.87
C ALA A 102 9.27 -21.99 -9.78
N LYS A 103 8.39 -21.01 -9.55
CA LYS A 103 6.93 -21.21 -9.47
C LYS A 103 6.20 -20.96 -10.79
N GLY A 104 6.91 -20.61 -11.86
CA GLY A 104 6.31 -20.26 -13.15
C GLY A 104 5.33 -19.08 -13.06
N VAL A 105 5.60 -18.11 -12.19
CA VAL A 105 4.79 -16.90 -12.01
C VAL A 105 5.41 -15.77 -12.82
N ASN A 106 4.73 -15.33 -13.87
CA ASN A 106 5.22 -14.29 -14.78
C ASN A 106 4.29 -13.08 -14.92
N THR A 107 3.04 -13.12 -14.42
CA THR A 107 2.06 -12.04 -14.59
C THR A 107 1.00 -11.96 -13.47
N GLY A 108 0.45 -10.75 -13.28
CA GLY A 108 -0.86 -10.52 -12.67
C GLY A 108 -1.05 -10.95 -11.21
N GLY A 109 -2.30 -11.32 -10.86
CA GLY A 109 -2.73 -11.62 -9.48
C GLY A 109 -1.99 -12.76 -8.77
N ARG A 110 -1.29 -13.62 -9.52
CA ARG A 110 -0.39 -14.64 -8.96
C ARG A 110 0.86 -14.02 -8.30
N LEU A 111 1.22 -12.79 -8.67
CA LEU A 111 2.36 -12.07 -8.11
C LEU A 111 2.11 -11.64 -6.66
N ALA A 112 0.88 -11.23 -6.33
CA ALA A 112 0.54 -10.87 -4.96
C ALA A 112 0.64 -12.07 -4.01
N ALA A 113 0.10 -13.22 -4.42
CA ALA A 113 0.25 -14.47 -3.68
C ALA A 113 1.72 -14.93 -3.57
N LEU A 114 2.53 -14.67 -4.61
CA LEU A 114 3.97 -14.92 -4.57
C LEU A 114 4.66 -14.05 -3.51
N TYR A 115 4.33 -12.76 -3.43
CA TYR A 115 4.86 -11.86 -2.40
C TYR A 115 4.43 -12.31 -1.01
N ASP A 116 3.15 -12.59 -0.79
CA ASP A 116 2.66 -13.06 0.52
C ASP A 116 3.35 -14.37 0.94
N PHE A 117 3.51 -15.32 0.02
CA PHE A 117 4.24 -16.56 0.28
C PHE A 117 5.74 -16.33 0.56
N PHE A 118 6.39 -15.46 -0.20
CA PHE A 118 7.79 -15.10 0.01
C PHE A 118 8.00 -14.47 1.38
N ILE A 119 7.19 -13.46 1.72
CA ILE A 119 7.22 -12.75 3.00
C ILE A 119 7.07 -13.76 4.13
N LYS A 120 6.04 -14.62 4.09
CA LYS A 120 5.82 -15.65 5.10
C LYS A 120 7.02 -16.59 5.25
N THR A 121 7.64 -17.00 4.15
CA THR A 121 8.84 -17.85 4.18
C THR A 121 10.02 -17.14 4.86
N VAL A 122 10.16 -15.83 4.68
CA VAL A 122 11.21 -15.04 5.33
C VAL A 122 10.89 -14.86 6.82
N GLU A 123 9.63 -14.55 7.16
CA GLU A 123 9.15 -14.43 8.54
C GLU A 123 9.45 -15.70 9.35
N GLU A 124 9.11 -16.87 8.80
CA GLU A 124 9.36 -18.18 9.43
C GLU A 124 10.86 -18.47 9.63
N LYS A 125 11.71 -18.09 8.67
CA LYS A 125 13.17 -18.32 8.77
C LYS A 125 13.85 -17.35 9.73
N ALA A 126 13.42 -16.09 9.75
CA ALA A 126 13.98 -15.06 10.61
C ALA A 126 13.39 -15.09 12.03
N ASN A 127 12.29 -15.82 12.22
CA ASN A 127 11.49 -15.80 13.45
C ASN A 127 11.04 -14.37 13.82
N VAL A 128 10.59 -13.62 12.82
CA VAL A 128 10.10 -12.24 12.93
C VAL A 128 8.81 -12.11 12.14
N ALA A 129 7.79 -11.47 12.70
CA ALA A 129 6.59 -11.09 11.97
C ALA A 129 6.75 -9.68 11.42
N PHE A 130 6.72 -9.51 10.10
CA PHE A 130 6.82 -8.19 9.50
C PHE A 130 5.47 -7.51 9.56
N LYS A 131 5.43 -6.34 10.19
CA LYS A 131 4.22 -5.54 10.38
C LYS A 131 3.99 -4.55 9.25
N VAL A 132 5.06 -4.09 8.60
CA VAL A 132 4.98 -3.19 7.44
C VAL A 132 5.93 -3.64 6.35
N ILE A 133 5.41 -3.72 5.13
CA ILE A 133 6.20 -4.04 3.93
C ILE A 133 6.36 -2.77 3.09
N GLY A 134 7.59 -2.43 2.75
CA GLY A 134 7.90 -1.34 1.84
C GLY A 134 8.05 -1.84 0.41
N LYS A 135 7.31 -1.25 -0.53
CA LYS A 135 7.33 -1.67 -1.94
C LYS A 135 7.08 -0.51 -2.91
N ALA A 136 7.80 -0.47 -4.03
CA ALA A 136 7.46 0.40 -5.15
C ALA A 136 6.28 -0.21 -5.93
N ILE A 137 5.21 0.56 -6.14
CA ILE A 137 4.02 0.10 -6.86
C ILE A 137 3.67 1.06 -7.99
N ASN A 138 3.06 0.54 -9.05
CA ASN A 138 2.56 1.36 -10.14
C ASN A 138 1.65 2.48 -9.59
N PRO A 139 1.85 3.74 -10.00
CA PRO A 139 0.98 4.85 -9.59
C PRO A 139 -0.44 4.66 -10.16
N PRO A 140 -1.39 5.54 -9.78
CA PRO A 140 -2.62 5.72 -10.53
C PRO A 140 -2.36 5.95 -12.03
N LYS A 141 -3.31 5.59 -12.88
CA LYS A 141 -3.15 5.80 -14.33
C LYS A 141 -2.94 7.29 -14.65
N PRO A 142 -2.20 7.62 -15.72
CA PRO A 142 -1.95 9.02 -16.10
C PRO A 142 -3.21 9.88 -16.27
N GLU A 143 -4.33 9.27 -16.68
CA GLU A 143 -5.64 9.95 -16.79
C GLU A 143 -6.18 10.48 -15.45
N PHE A 144 -5.76 9.90 -14.31
CA PHE A 144 -6.15 10.30 -12.96
C PHE A 144 -5.03 11.02 -12.19
N LEU A 145 -3.81 10.98 -12.71
CA LEU A 145 -2.63 11.65 -12.13
C LEU A 145 -1.64 12.03 -13.25
N PRO A 146 -1.94 13.07 -14.04
CA PRO A 146 -1.11 13.44 -15.19
C PRO A 146 0.24 14.06 -14.80
N THR A 147 0.38 14.55 -13.57
CA THR A 147 1.58 15.25 -13.08
C THR A 147 2.68 14.30 -12.63
N TYR A 148 2.37 13.03 -12.32
CA TYR A 148 3.37 12.07 -11.83
C TYR A 148 4.12 11.41 -12.99
N ASN A 149 5.35 11.87 -13.24
CA ASN A 149 6.19 11.36 -14.33
C ASN A 149 7.01 10.14 -13.88
N THR A 150 6.53 8.93 -14.20
CA THR A 150 7.22 7.66 -13.87
C THR A 150 8.55 7.47 -14.58
N MET A 151 8.80 8.12 -15.71
CA MET A 151 10.09 8.03 -16.41
C MET A 151 11.19 8.76 -15.64
N ILE A 152 10.83 9.85 -14.96
CA ILE A 152 11.77 10.66 -14.16
C ILE A 152 11.82 10.15 -12.72
N LEU A 153 10.67 9.90 -12.11
CA LEU A 153 10.54 9.61 -10.68
C LEU A 153 10.58 8.11 -10.36
N GLY A 154 10.44 7.24 -11.35
CA GLY A 154 10.20 5.82 -11.13
C GLY A 154 8.84 5.54 -10.49
N PHE A 155 8.66 4.33 -9.97
CA PHE A 155 7.44 3.95 -9.28
C PHE A 155 7.41 4.47 -7.84
N PRO A 156 6.30 5.06 -7.39
CA PRO A 156 6.17 5.55 -6.03
C PRO A 156 6.28 4.43 -4.99
N TYR A 157 6.88 4.77 -3.85
CA TYR A 157 7.04 3.86 -2.73
C TYR A 157 5.77 3.82 -1.87
N CYS A 158 5.36 2.63 -1.47
CA CYS A 158 4.21 2.36 -0.63
C CYS A 158 4.60 1.58 0.61
N TYR A 159 3.90 1.88 1.71
CA TYR A 159 3.84 1.04 2.89
C TYR A 159 2.59 0.16 2.81
N ILE A 160 2.79 -1.14 2.94
CA ILE A 160 1.73 -2.16 2.99
C ILE A 160 1.70 -2.65 4.43
N VAL A 161 0.75 -2.15 5.20
CA VAL A 161 0.62 -2.40 6.63
C VAL A 161 -0.16 -3.70 6.84
N LYS A 162 0.49 -4.67 7.49
CA LYS A 162 -0.07 -5.99 7.82
C LYS A 162 -0.67 -6.02 9.23
N ASP A 163 -0.19 -5.16 10.11
CA ASP A 163 -0.69 -4.98 11.47
C ASP A 163 -1.38 -3.61 11.58
N ILE A 164 -2.72 -3.62 11.52
CA ILE A 164 -3.56 -2.42 11.48
C ILE A 164 -3.52 -1.61 12.78
N ASP A 165 -3.17 -2.24 13.91
CA ASP A 165 -3.11 -1.59 15.21
C ASP A 165 -1.96 -0.57 15.31
N LEU A 166 -1.00 -0.65 14.38
CA LEU A 166 0.08 0.35 14.26
C LEU A 166 -0.39 1.67 13.65
N ILE A 167 -1.53 1.70 12.97
CA ILE A 167 -1.94 2.84 12.15
C ILE A 167 -2.58 3.91 13.03
N SER A 168 -1.91 5.06 13.13
CA SER A 168 -2.45 6.25 13.80
C SER A 168 -2.82 7.31 12.77
N ILE A 169 -4.09 7.70 12.70
CA ILE A 169 -4.56 8.81 11.85
C ILE A 169 -4.08 10.13 12.45
N LYS A 170 -3.38 10.94 11.66
CA LYS A 170 -2.87 12.26 12.05
C LYS A 170 -3.77 13.40 11.59
N ASN A 171 -4.24 13.31 10.35
CA ASN A 171 -5.08 14.34 9.74
C ASN A 171 -5.90 13.76 8.58
N LYS A 172 -6.80 14.58 8.01
CA LYS A 172 -7.48 14.32 6.75
C LYS A 172 -7.62 15.58 5.90
N GLU A 173 -7.75 15.39 4.60
CA GLU A 173 -8.12 16.44 3.64
C GLU A 173 -9.27 15.93 2.76
N TRP A 174 -10.23 16.81 2.44
CA TRP A 174 -11.32 16.52 1.53
C TRP A 174 -10.88 16.83 0.10
N CYS A 175 -11.21 15.98 -0.87
CA CYS A 175 -10.76 16.11 -2.26
C CYS A 175 -11.84 15.83 -3.31
#